data_AF-A0A524NJV3-F1
#
_entry.id   AF-A0A524NJV3-F1
#
_cell.length_a   1.000
_cell.length_b   1.000
_cell.length_c   1.000
_cell.angle_alpha   90.00
_cell.angle_beta   90.00
_cell.angle_gamma   90.00
#
_symmetry.space_group_name_H-M   'P 1'
#
loop_
_entity.id
_entity.type
_entity.pdbx_description
1 polymer ?
#
loop_
_entity_poly.entity_id
_entity_poly.type
_entity_poly.pdbx_seq_one_letter_code
_entity_poly.pdbx_strand_id
1 'polypeptide(L)'
;MRECRCRRRGLSVMSASLTKRRPPMKTRLSKILYDKGWTEMELSRRTGLAQSYINRVKNARIVPTVRTALKICRALEVAVEEAFIYEEKPYGVTRKPYFPKTSGGVELARESGPTAQPRSSTPCQGAAESSENS
;
A
#
# COMPACT_ATOMS: atom_id res chain seq x y z
N MET A 1 -16.52 48.09 -24.70
CA MET A 1 -16.47 46.69 -24.25
C MET A 1 -15.65 46.64 -22.98
N ARG A 2 -16.20 46.10 -21.89
CA ARG A 2 -15.64 46.21 -20.54
C ARG A 2 -14.63 45.08 -20.31
N GLU A 3 -13.36 45.42 -20.14
CA GLU A 3 -12.33 44.48 -19.68
C GLU A 3 -12.59 44.11 -18.22
N CYS A 4 -13.07 42.89 -18.04
CA CYS A 4 -13.39 42.33 -16.74
C CYS A 4 -12.08 41.94 -16.01
N ARG A 5 -11.57 42.88 -15.20
CA ARG A 5 -10.48 42.64 -14.22
C ARG A 5 -10.92 41.61 -13.18
N CYS A 6 -10.56 40.34 -13.33
CA CYS A 6 -10.65 39.37 -12.25
C CYS A 6 -9.31 39.31 -11.49
N ARG A 7 -9.14 40.22 -10.53
CA ARG A 7 -8.14 40.10 -9.46
C ARG A 7 -8.42 38.81 -8.68
N ARG A 8 -7.63 37.76 -8.89
CA ARG A 8 -7.58 36.66 -7.91
C ARG A 8 -6.38 36.86 -7.01
N ARG A 9 -6.73 37.31 -5.79
CA ARG A 9 -5.92 37.62 -4.62
C ARG A 9 -4.84 36.56 -4.38
N GLY A 10 -3.67 37.05 -3.97
CA GLY A 10 -2.63 36.23 -3.41
C GLY A 10 -3.16 35.44 -2.22
N LEU A 11 -2.98 34.12 -2.28
CA LEU A 11 -2.96 33.30 -1.08
C LEU A 11 -1.50 33.27 -0.60
N SER A 12 -1.23 34.07 0.41
CA SER A 12 -0.11 33.82 1.31
C SER A 12 -0.38 32.49 2.01
N VAL A 13 0.19 31.40 1.49
CA VAL A 13 0.28 30.17 2.27
C VAL A 13 1.55 30.24 3.09
N MET A 14 1.34 30.60 4.36
CA MET A 14 2.33 30.51 5.42
C MET A 14 3.00 29.12 5.34
N SER A 15 4.31 29.11 5.15
CA SER A 15 5.15 27.91 5.13
C SER A 15 5.28 27.34 6.55
N ALA A 16 4.21 26.73 7.05
CA ALA A 16 4.29 25.81 8.16
C ALA A 16 5.03 24.55 7.67
N SER A 17 6.26 24.38 8.14
CA SER A 17 7.09 23.20 7.90
C SER A 17 6.41 21.99 8.57
N LEU A 18 5.46 21.38 7.85
CA LEU A 18 4.85 20.12 8.25
C LEU A 18 5.91 19.03 8.04
N THR A 19 6.49 18.58 9.15
CA THR A 19 7.36 17.40 9.26
C THR A 19 6.76 16.26 8.43
N LYS A 20 7.33 16.08 7.24
CA LYS A 20 6.70 15.35 6.15
C LYS A 20 6.65 13.88 6.51
N ARG A 21 5.50 13.41 7.00
CA ARG A 21 5.21 11.98 7.19
C ARG A 21 5.43 11.29 5.85
N ARG A 22 6.60 10.67 5.68
CA ARG A 22 6.92 9.93 4.46
C ARG A 22 6.02 8.68 4.46
N PRO A 23 5.40 8.35 3.32
CA PRO A 23 4.68 7.10 3.19
C PRO A 23 5.61 5.90 3.48
N PRO A 24 5.07 4.78 3.99
CA PRO A 24 5.85 3.59 4.39
C PRO A 24 6.35 2.76 3.18
N MET A 25 6.45 3.36 2.00
CA MET A 25 6.85 2.68 0.77
C MET A 25 8.14 3.29 0.25
N LYS A 26 9.18 2.47 0.11
CA LYS A 26 10.42 2.80 -0.57
C LYS A 26 10.33 2.36 -2.04
N THR A 27 11.05 3.04 -2.90
CA THR A 27 10.95 2.85 -4.35
C THR A 27 12.34 2.69 -4.96
N ARG A 28 12.55 1.67 -5.80
CA ARG A 28 13.82 1.40 -6.51
C ARG A 28 13.85 1.90 -7.94
N LEU A 29 12.81 2.61 -8.38
CA LEU A 29 12.66 3.12 -9.75
C LEU A 29 13.88 3.91 -10.25
N SER A 30 14.55 4.70 -9.40
CA SER A 30 15.75 5.44 -9.81
C SER A 30 16.87 4.54 -10.31
N LYS A 31 17.09 3.40 -9.63
CA LYS A 31 18.13 2.43 -10.00
C LYS A 31 17.74 1.72 -11.30
N ILE A 32 16.49 1.26 -11.38
CA ILE A 32 15.96 0.57 -12.59
C ILE A 32 16.04 1.47 -13.83
N LEU A 33 15.71 2.76 -13.68
CA LEU A 33 15.82 3.72 -14.78
C LEU A 33 17.27 3.97 -15.19
N TYR A 34 18.20 4.05 -14.23
CA TYR A 34 19.62 4.18 -14.52
C TYR A 34 20.16 2.96 -15.27
N ASP A 35 19.85 1.76 -14.80
CA ASP A 35 20.30 0.50 -15.40
C ASP A 35 19.76 0.32 -16.83
N LYS A 36 18.56 0.85 -17.13
CA LYS A 36 17.96 0.85 -18.48
C LYS A 36 18.36 2.05 -19.34
N GLY A 37 19.07 3.04 -18.79
CA GLY A 37 19.38 4.30 -19.48
C GLY A 37 18.15 5.15 -19.81
N TRP A 38 17.06 5.03 -19.05
CA TRP A 38 15.80 5.72 -19.32
C TRP A 38 15.66 7.00 -18.52
N THR A 39 15.09 8.02 -19.16
CA THR A 39 14.71 9.26 -18.48
C THR A 39 13.32 9.15 -17.89
N GLU A 40 13.01 10.01 -16.91
CA GLU A 40 11.66 10.11 -16.34
C GLU A 40 10.61 10.51 -17.36
N MET A 41 11.02 11.32 -18.35
CA MET A 41 10.18 11.74 -19.46
C MET A 41 9.85 10.55 -20.37
N GLU A 42 10.80 9.65 -20.59
CA GLU A 42 10.57 8.42 -21.37
C GLU A 42 9.59 7.49 -20.65
N LEU A 43 9.76 7.31 -19.33
CA LEU A 43 8.80 6.55 -18.53
C LEU A 43 7.40 7.19 -18.55
N SER A 44 7.32 8.52 -18.56
CA SER A 44 6.06 9.28 -18.69
C SER A 44 5.36 8.96 -20.00
N ARG A 45 6.08 8.99 -21.11
CA ARG A 45 5.55 8.68 -22.45
C ARG A 45 5.02 7.25 -22.53
N ARG A 46 5.77 6.27 -22.00
CA ARG A 46 5.37 4.85 -22.03
C ARG A 46 4.18 4.54 -21.13
N THR A 47 4.12 5.14 -19.94
CA THR A 47 3.05 4.86 -18.97
C THR A 47 1.79 5.70 -19.17
N GLY A 48 1.92 6.82 -19.92
CA GLY A 48 0.88 7.85 -20.03
C GLY A 48 0.63 8.60 -18.72
N LEU A 49 1.56 8.53 -17.76
CA LEU A 49 1.47 9.24 -16.48
C LEU A 49 2.22 10.56 -16.58
N ALA A 50 1.72 11.61 -15.92
CA ALA A 50 2.41 12.89 -15.88
C ALA A 50 3.82 12.75 -15.26
N GLN A 51 4.82 13.42 -15.85
CA GLN A 51 6.20 13.42 -15.34
C GLN A 51 6.28 13.85 -13.86
N SER A 52 5.47 14.83 -13.46
CA SER A 52 5.37 15.28 -12.06
C SER A 52 4.82 14.20 -11.11
N TYR A 53 3.98 13.28 -11.61
CA TYR A 53 3.52 12.13 -10.85
C TYR A 53 4.66 11.12 -10.66
N ILE A 54 5.38 10.78 -11.73
CA ILE A 54 6.53 9.88 -11.68
C ILE A 54 7.58 10.39 -10.69
N ASN A 55 7.91 11.68 -10.75
CA ASN A 55 8.87 12.28 -9.81
C ASN A 55 8.41 12.16 -8.34
N ARG A 56 7.09 12.29 -8.07
CA ARG A 56 6.54 12.08 -6.72
C ARG A 56 6.61 10.63 -6.27
N VAL A 57 6.32 9.68 -7.16
CA VAL A 57 6.42 8.23 -6.87
C VAL A 57 7.88 7.82 -6.65
N LYS A 58 8.80 8.29 -7.50
CA LYS A 58 10.25 8.03 -7.42
C LYS A 58 10.82 8.47 -6.08
N ASN A 59 10.44 9.66 -5.61
CA ASN A 59 10.88 10.22 -4.34
C ASN A 59 10.06 9.72 -3.13
N ALA A 60 9.25 8.67 -3.29
CA ALA A 60 8.39 8.11 -2.25
C ALA A 60 7.58 9.20 -1.52
N ARG A 61 7.07 10.20 -2.27
CA ARG A 61 6.22 11.27 -1.71
C ARG A 61 4.74 10.86 -1.67
N ILE A 62 4.36 9.97 -2.57
CA ILE A 62 3.01 9.43 -2.69
C ILE A 62 3.09 7.91 -2.85
N VAL A 63 2.05 7.22 -2.37
CA VAL A 63 1.85 5.79 -2.63
C VAL A 63 0.95 5.68 -3.86
N PRO A 64 1.41 5.06 -4.97
CA PRO A 64 0.56 4.79 -6.12
C PRO A 64 -0.52 3.76 -5.77
N THR A 65 -1.63 3.78 -6.52
CA THR A 65 -2.61 2.70 -6.44
C THR A 65 -2.03 1.44 -7.08
N VAL A 66 -2.56 0.27 -6.74
CA VAL A 66 -2.11 -1.01 -7.31
C VAL A 66 -2.14 -0.97 -8.85
N ARG A 67 -3.20 -0.39 -9.43
CA ARG A 67 -3.33 -0.22 -10.89
C ARG A 67 -2.21 0.63 -11.50
N THR A 68 -1.82 1.73 -10.85
CA THR A 68 -0.75 2.60 -11.38
C THR A 68 0.63 2.00 -11.16
N ALA A 69 0.85 1.32 -10.03
CA ALA A 69 2.08 0.57 -9.78
C ALA A 69 2.29 -0.52 -10.86
N LEU A 70 1.27 -1.34 -11.12
CA LEU A 70 1.31 -2.36 -12.17
C LEU A 70 1.56 -1.76 -13.56
N LYS A 71 0.96 -0.62 -13.89
CA LYS A 71 1.25 0.09 -15.15
C LYS A 71 2.73 0.46 -15.28
N ILE A 72 3.33 0.99 -14.22
CA ILE A 72 4.74 1.38 -14.20
C ILE A 72 5.63 0.14 -14.34
N CYS A 73 5.35 -0.91 -13.58
CA CYS A 73 6.08 -2.19 -13.64
C CYS A 73 6.01 -2.84 -15.03
N ARG A 74 4.83 -2.84 -15.66
CA ARG A 74 4.66 -3.34 -17.03
C ARG A 74 5.46 -2.53 -18.05
N ALA A 75 5.50 -1.20 -17.92
CA ALA A 75 6.29 -0.36 -18.81
C ALA A 75 7.80 -0.54 -18.62
N LEU A 76 8.23 -0.89 -17.41
CA LEU A 76 9.62 -1.16 -17.07
C LEU A 76 10.02 -2.64 -17.25
N GLU A 77 9.07 -3.53 -17.50
CA GLU A 77 9.27 -4.98 -17.58
C GLU A 77 9.95 -5.56 -16.32
N VAL A 78 9.50 -5.11 -15.15
CA VAL A 78 10.02 -5.55 -13.83
C VAL A 78 8.88 -6.02 -12.94
N ALA A 79 9.20 -6.88 -11.99
CA ALA A 79 8.26 -7.31 -10.95
C ALA A 79 7.90 -6.16 -10.00
N VAL A 80 6.73 -6.23 -9.35
CA VAL A 80 6.24 -5.16 -8.46
C VAL A 80 7.10 -5.08 -7.20
N GLU A 81 7.48 -6.24 -6.68
CA GLU A 81 8.27 -6.48 -5.49
C GLU A 81 9.69 -5.91 -5.62
N GLU A 82 10.23 -5.88 -6.84
CA GLU A 82 11.53 -5.29 -7.12
C GLU A 82 11.46 -3.75 -7.17
N ALA A 83 10.38 -3.21 -7.75
CA ALA A 83 10.22 -1.78 -7.93
C ALA A 83 9.77 -1.05 -6.64
N PHE A 84 8.92 -1.68 -5.84
CA PHE A 84 8.27 -1.10 -4.67
C PHE A 84 8.49 -1.97 -3.43
N ILE A 85 9.12 -1.39 -2.41
CA ILE A 85 9.40 -2.06 -1.13
C ILE A 85 8.48 -1.46 -0.07
N TYR A 86 7.67 -2.31 0.54
CA TYR A 86 6.80 -1.93 1.65
C TYR A 86 7.52 -2.16 2.98
N GLU A 87 7.67 -1.13 3.80
CA GLU A 87 8.13 -1.29 5.18
C GLU A 87 6.90 -1.52 6.06
N GLU A 88 6.79 -2.73 6.61
CA GLU A 88 5.76 -3.03 7.58
C GLU A 88 5.93 -2.10 8.79
N LYS A 89 4.90 -1.28 9.05
CA LYS A 89 4.74 -0.73 10.38
C LYS A 89 4.26 -1.87 11.26
N PRO A 90 4.83 -2.08 12.46
CA PRO A 90 4.33 -3.11 13.36
C PRO A 90 2.83 -2.88 13.54
N TYR A 91 2.02 -3.86 13.19
CA TYR A 91 0.58 -3.87 13.45
C TYR A 91 0.35 -4.04 14.95
N GLY A 92 0.80 -3.07 15.73
CA GLY A 92 0.50 -2.92 17.14
C GLY A 92 -0.68 -1.97 17.25
N VAL A 93 -1.86 -2.50 17.56
CA VAL A 93 -3.02 -1.68 17.90
C VAL A 93 -2.75 -1.02 19.25
N THR A 94 -1.97 0.07 19.28
CA THR A 94 -1.90 0.99 20.43
C THR A 94 -3.09 1.95 20.45
N ARG A 95 -4.07 1.73 19.57
CA ARG A 95 -5.37 2.42 19.67
C ARG A 95 -6.19 1.65 20.69
N LYS A 96 -6.70 2.33 21.72
CA LYS A 96 -7.69 1.75 22.61
C LYS A 96 -8.82 1.17 21.75
N PRO A 97 -9.16 -0.13 21.88
CA PRO A 97 -10.25 -0.72 21.11
C PRO A 97 -11.51 0.13 21.31
N TYR A 98 -12.13 0.52 20.21
CA TYR A 98 -13.42 1.18 20.26
C TYR A 98 -14.48 0.10 20.50
N PHE A 99 -14.91 -0.02 21.75
CA PHE A 99 -16.10 -0.78 22.10
C PHE A 99 -17.30 0.16 21.96
N PRO A 100 -18.23 -0.06 21.00
CA PRO A 100 -19.47 0.70 20.96
C PRO A 100 -20.22 0.45 22.27
N LYS A 101 -20.64 1.53 22.94
CA LYS A 101 -21.44 1.41 24.17
C LYS A 101 -22.85 1.02 23.76
N THR A 102 -23.22 -0.24 23.91
CA THR A 102 -24.60 -0.69 23.68
C THR A 102 -25.52 0.00 24.68
N SER A 103 -26.38 0.90 24.22
CA SER A 103 -27.42 1.55 25.03
C SER A 103 -28.73 0.74 25.03
N GLY A 104 -28.60 -0.58 25.19
CA GLY A 104 -29.72 -1.51 25.23
C GLY A 104 -29.19 -2.86 25.67
N GLY A 105 -29.58 -3.30 26.87
CA GLY A 105 -29.22 -4.62 27.38
C GLY A 105 -29.77 -5.70 26.45
N VAL A 106 -28.87 -6.37 25.74
CA VAL A 106 -29.09 -7.75 25.32
C VAL A 106 -28.13 -8.57 26.15
N GLU A 107 -28.71 -9.25 27.14
CA GLU A 107 -28.08 -10.24 28.00
C GLU A 107 -27.60 -11.40 27.11
N LEU A 108 -26.40 -11.28 26.54
CA LEU A 108 -25.73 -12.44 25.96
C LEU A 108 -25.16 -13.26 27.12
N ALA A 109 -25.83 -14.39 27.34
CA ALA A 109 -25.36 -15.46 28.19
C ALA A 109 -23.86 -15.70 27.99
N ARG A 110 -23.17 -15.86 29.12
CA ARG A 110 -21.79 -16.33 29.19
C ARG A 110 -21.72 -17.71 28.57
N GLU A 111 -21.33 -17.80 27.32
CA GLU A 111 -20.65 -18.99 26.82
C GLU A 111 -19.17 -18.64 26.70
N SER A 112 -18.42 -19.17 27.66
CA SER A 112 -16.98 -19.35 27.65
C SER A 112 -16.50 -19.68 26.24
N GLY A 113 -15.85 -18.71 25.60
CA GLY A 113 -15.27 -18.91 24.27
C GLY A 113 -14.27 -20.08 24.30
N PRO A 114 -14.23 -20.94 23.26
CA PRO A 114 -13.24 -22.00 23.20
C PRO A 114 -11.85 -21.37 23.12
N THR A 115 -10.98 -21.73 24.07
CA THR A 115 -9.54 -21.46 24.01
C THR A 115 -9.02 -21.97 22.66
N ALA A 116 -8.70 -21.05 21.76
CA ALA A 116 -7.98 -21.35 20.54
C ALA A 116 -6.56 -21.78 20.91
N GLN A 117 -6.36 -23.08 21.15
CA GLN A 117 -5.02 -23.64 21.26
C GLN A 117 -4.33 -23.56 19.87
N PRO A 118 -3.03 -23.24 19.82
CA PRO A 118 -2.28 -23.19 18.57
C PRO A 118 -2.26 -24.60 17.95
N ARG A 119 -2.67 -24.70 16.68
CA ARG A 119 -2.62 -25.96 15.92
C ARG A 119 -1.17 -26.39 15.76
N SER A 120 -0.76 -27.39 16.53
CA SER A 120 0.49 -28.12 16.30
C SER A 120 0.42 -28.79 14.93
N SER A 121 1.41 -28.49 14.10
CA SER A 121 1.66 -29.09 12.80
C SER A 121 1.90 -30.59 12.95
N THR A 122 0.97 -31.43 12.49
CA THR A 122 1.24 -32.85 12.24
C THR A 122 1.38 -33.03 10.72
N PRO A 123 2.44 -33.67 10.21
CA PRO A 123 2.68 -33.76 8.77
C PRO A 123 1.68 -34.71 8.09
N CYS A 124 1.23 -34.34 6.90
CA CYS A 124 0.49 -35.22 6.01
C CYS A 124 1.35 -36.44 5.61
N GLN A 125 0.98 -37.64 6.05
CA GLN A 125 1.35 -38.86 5.34
C GLN A 125 0.09 -39.44 4.71
N GLY A 126 0.09 -39.44 3.37
CA GLY A 126 -0.98 -39.93 2.53
C GLY A 126 -1.09 -41.45 2.56
N ALA A 127 -2.30 -41.89 2.25
CA ALA A 127 -2.77 -43.26 2.26
C ALA A 127 -2.20 -44.13 1.13
N ALA A 128 -2.13 -45.44 1.41
CA ALA A 128 -2.45 -46.56 0.52
C ALA A 128 -2.37 -47.82 1.40
N GLU A 129 -3.17 -48.87 1.31
CA GLU A 129 -4.39 -49.20 0.57
C GLU A 129 -4.92 -50.48 1.24
N SER A 130 -6.18 -50.79 0.95
CA SER A 130 -7.00 -51.75 1.64
C SER A 130 -6.80 -53.20 1.15
N SER A 131 -7.04 -54.15 2.07
CA SER A 131 -7.73 -55.42 1.84
C SER A 131 -7.00 -56.62 1.23
N GLU A 132 -7.57 -57.79 1.60
CA GLU A 132 -7.47 -59.15 1.04
C GLU A 132 -6.55 -60.09 1.83
N ASN A 133 -7.05 -60.85 2.82
CA ASN A 133 -7.91 -62.06 2.74
C ASN A 133 -7.15 -63.31 2.24
N SER A 134 -6.54 -64.06 3.16
CA SER A 134 -6.58 -65.53 3.33
C SER A 134 -5.70 -65.96 4.50
#